data_AF-A0A954D2D7-F1
#
_entry.id   AF-A0A954D2D7-F1
#
_cell.length_a   1.000
_cell.length_b   1.000
_cell.length_c   1.000
_cell.angle_alpha   90.00
_cell.angle_beta   90.00
_cell.angle_gamma   90.00
#
_symmetry.space_group_name_H-M   'P 1'
#
loop_
_entity.id
_entity.type
_entity.pdbx_description
1 polymer ?
#
loop_
_entity_poly.entity_id
_entity_poly.type
_entity_poly.pdbx_seq_one_letter_code
_entity_poly.pdbx_strand_id
1 'polypeptide(L)'
;MTLEPYQVFPLHRNVGRINYDLDDAESLIAADLDGDGLEDIVSLIIEDSTVSVLLQRELDCDRNGVIDSCDFAAGGDADGNGVLDACEPVAFLRGDINADGNVDIGDPIALLSYLFGGGASPGCFAAADTNADAQNDVGDAVTLLSFLFDGASPPPDPFPDCGTSILFDDLQLGCAVPGC
;
A
#
# COMPACT_ATOMS: atom_id res chain seq x y z
N MET A 1 56.49 5.04 -1.88
CA MET A 1 55.08 4.74 -1.57
C MET A 1 54.26 5.95 -1.95
N THR A 2 53.66 5.89 -3.13
CA THR A 2 52.73 6.88 -3.68
C THR A 2 51.32 6.46 -3.27
N LEU A 3 50.59 7.31 -2.57
CA LEU A 3 49.16 7.16 -2.35
C LEU A 3 48.45 8.12 -3.30
N GLU A 4 47.57 7.58 -4.14
CA GLU A 4 46.76 8.29 -5.13
C GLU A 4 45.77 9.26 -4.43
N PRO A 5 45.43 10.42 -5.04
CA PRO A 5 44.43 11.34 -4.49
C PRO A 5 43.01 10.80 -4.69
N TYR A 6 42.19 10.95 -3.65
CA TYR A 6 40.75 10.65 -3.62
C TYR A 6 40.02 11.35 -4.79
N GLN A 7 39.26 10.60 -5.58
CA GLN A 7 38.47 11.12 -6.69
C GLN A 7 37.22 11.83 -6.12
N VAL A 8 37.08 13.13 -6.38
CA VAL A 8 35.85 13.87 -6.09
C VAL A 8 34.91 13.70 -7.28
N PHE A 9 33.79 13.01 -7.09
CA PHE A 9 32.72 12.95 -8.09
C PHE A 9 31.92 14.27 -8.05
N PRO A 10 31.69 14.94 -9.20
CA PRO A 10 30.86 16.12 -9.25
C PRO A 10 29.39 15.74 -8.99
N LEU A 11 28.83 16.26 -7.90
CA LEU A 11 27.42 16.12 -7.56
C LEU A 11 26.55 16.67 -8.71
N HIS A 12 25.72 15.80 -9.29
CA HIS A 12 24.66 16.23 -10.18
C HIS A 12 23.64 17.06 -9.38
N ARG A 13 23.15 18.10 -10.06
CA ARG A 13 22.26 19.14 -9.52
C ARG A 13 21.03 18.53 -8.85
N ASN A 14 20.71 19.10 -7.68
CA ASN A 14 19.42 19.11 -6.96
C ASN A 14 19.42 18.42 -5.59
N VAL A 15 20.32 18.82 -4.68
CA VAL A 15 20.06 18.59 -3.25
C VAL A 15 19.33 19.83 -2.72
N GLY A 16 18.01 19.76 -2.71
CA GLY A 16 17.17 20.68 -1.96
C GLY A 16 17.47 20.50 -0.47
N ARG A 17 17.69 21.61 0.24
CA ARG A 17 17.81 21.57 1.70
C ARG A 17 16.47 21.15 2.29
N ILE A 18 16.42 19.99 2.93
CA ILE A 18 15.30 19.59 3.77
C ILE A 18 15.69 20.01 5.19
N ASN A 19 14.98 21.01 5.73
CA ASN A 19 15.15 21.53 7.07
C ASN A 19 13.81 21.43 7.78
N TYR A 20 13.71 20.49 8.71
CA TYR A 20 12.71 20.35 9.77
C TYR A 20 13.43 19.44 10.79
N ASP A 21 14.30 19.90 11.70
CA ASP A 21 14.14 20.91 12.74
C ASP A 21 15.54 21.43 13.17
N LEU A 22 15.59 22.56 13.88
CA LEU A 22 16.75 23.43 14.08
C LEU A 22 17.85 22.94 15.06
N ASP A 23 18.43 21.75 14.89
CA ASP A 23 19.49 21.26 15.81
C ASP A 23 20.72 20.74 15.04
N ASP A 24 21.51 21.66 14.43
CA ASP A 24 22.86 21.46 13.84
C ASP A 24 23.21 20.02 13.38
N ALA A 25 22.43 19.45 12.45
CA ALA A 25 22.79 18.19 11.79
C ALA A 25 24.10 18.37 11.00
N GLU A 26 25.22 17.92 11.56
CA GLU A 26 26.55 18.16 10.99
C GLU A 26 26.92 17.17 9.86
N SER A 27 26.27 16.01 9.78
CA SER A 27 26.62 14.99 8.79
C SER A 27 25.41 14.17 8.36
N LEU A 28 25.23 14.08 7.04
CA LEU A 28 24.29 13.21 6.37
C LEU A 28 25.09 12.12 5.65
N ILE A 29 24.72 10.86 5.85
CA ILE A 29 25.20 9.75 5.03
C ILE A 29 24.01 9.08 4.36
N ALA A 30 24.20 8.77 3.08
CA ALA A 30 23.27 7.96 2.31
C ALA A 30 23.85 6.54 2.25
N ALA A 31 23.12 5.55 2.76
CA ALA A 31 23.54 4.15 2.75
C ALA A 31 22.32 3.26 2.89
N ASP A 32 22.30 2.15 2.15
CA ASP A 32 21.35 1.06 2.32
C ASP A 32 21.56 0.40 3.70
N LEU A 33 20.71 0.73 4.67
CA LEU A 33 20.81 0.23 6.05
C LEU A 33 19.93 -0.98 6.33
N ASP A 34 18.88 -1.20 5.55
CA ASP A 34 17.97 -2.34 5.71
C ASP A 34 18.12 -3.42 4.62
N GLY A 35 18.98 -3.21 3.64
CA GLY A 35 19.36 -4.17 2.61
C GLY A 35 18.41 -4.20 1.42
N ASP A 36 17.63 -3.14 1.22
CA ASP A 36 16.60 -2.99 0.20
C ASP A 36 17.18 -2.46 -1.14
N GLY A 37 18.43 -2.00 -1.12
CA GLY A 37 19.14 -1.55 -2.31
C GLY A 37 18.83 -0.10 -2.72
N LEU A 38 18.02 0.62 -1.94
CA LEU A 38 17.91 2.08 -1.97
C LEU A 38 18.82 2.70 -0.91
N GLU A 39 19.32 3.91 -1.17
CA GLU A 39 20.15 4.60 -0.17
C GLU A 39 19.25 5.27 0.89
N ASP A 40 19.26 4.76 2.12
CA ASP A 40 18.61 5.42 3.26
C ASP A 40 19.37 6.68 3.68
N ILE A 41 18.68 7.61 4.34
CA ILE A 41 19.31 8.80 4.90
C ILE A 41 19.51 8.63 6.39
N VAL A 42 20.76 8.77 6.83
CA VAL A 42 21.12 8.81 8.26
C VAL A 42 21.64 10.19 8.60
N SER A 43 21.11 10.76 9.68
CA SER A 43 21.57 12.01 10.26
C SER A 43 22.10 11.78 11.67
N LEU A 44 23.27 12.34 11.97
CA LEU A 44 23.84 12.38 13.30
C LEU A 44 23.50 13.72 13.97
N ILE A 45 22.86 13.66 15.14
CA ILE A 45 22.52 14.83 15.94
C ILE A 45 23.48 14.85 17.14
N ILE A 46 24.50 15.70 17.07
CA ILE A 46 25.62 15.72 18.03
C ILE A 46 25.16 16.20 19.40
N GLU A 47 24.29 17.22 19.46
CA GLU A 47 23.81 17.78 20.73
C GLU A 47 22.96 16.78 21.51
N ASP A 48 22.17 15.97 20.82
CA ASP A 48 21.30 14.96 21.43
C ASP A 48 21.96 13.57 21.55
N SER A 49 23.16 13.39 20.97
CA SER A 49 23.81 12.08 20.86
C SER A 49 22.90 11.01 20.25
N THR A 50 22.01 11.40 19.34
CA THR A 50 21.06 10.52 18.67
C THR A 50 21.42 10.32 17.20
N VAL A 51 20.96 9.19 16.66
CA VAL A 51 21.00 8.89 15.24
C VAL A 51 19.56 8.85 14.76
N SER A 52 19.24 9.69 13.76
CA SER A 52 17.96 9.63 13.07
C SER A 52 18.16 8.92 11.74
N VAL A 53 17.36 7.88 11.51
CA VAL A 53 17.36 7.12 10.27
C VAL A 53 16.03 7.35 9.57
N LEU A 54 16.09 7.87 8.36
CA LEU A 54 14.96 7.86 7.44
C LEU A 54 15.19 6.70 6.48
N LEU A 55 14.47 5.61 6.72
CA LEU A 55 14.44 4.50 5.78
C LEU A 55 13.71 4.96 4.51
N GLN A 56 14.39 4.87 3.37
CA GLN A 56 13.80 4.99 2.04
C GLN A 56 13.05 3.69 1.74
N ARG A 57 12.05 3.39 2.58
CA ARG A 57 11.32 2.13 2.51
C ARG A 57 10.83 1.89 1.09
N GLU A 58 11.28 0.79 0.52
CA GLU A 58 10.90 0.38 -0.82
C GLU A 58 9.40 0.34 -1.04
N LEU A 59 9.03 0.72 -2.26
CA LEU A 59 7.72 0.49 -2.84
C LEU A 59 7.61 -1.05 -2.96
N ASP A 60 6.88 -1.66 -2.03
CA ASP A 60 6.40 -3.06 -2.06
C ASP A 60 4.88 -2.95 -1.98
N CYS A 61 4.28 -2.74 -3.14
CA CYS A 61 2.88 -2.36 -3.23
C CYS A 61 1.94 -3.51 -2.86
N ASP A 62 2.35 -4.76 -3.11
CA ASP A 62 1.55 -5.97 -2.93
C ASP A 62 1.89 -6.72 -1.63
N ARG A 63 2.90 -6.25 -0.89
CA ARG A 63 3.36 -6.76 0.41
C ARG A 63 3.78 -8.21 0.35
N ASN A 64 4.27 -8.68 -0.78
CA ASN A 64 4.71 -10.06 -0.95
C ASN A 64 6.11 -10.29 -0.30
N GLY A 65 6.79 -9.21 0.14
CA GLY A 65 8.12 -9.25 0.75
C GLY A 65 9.27 -9.25 -0.25
N VAL A 66 8.94 -9.11 -1.54
CA VAL A 66 9.79 -8.74 -2.66
C VAL A 66 9.47 -7.29 -2.99
N ILE A 67 10.50 -6.59 -3.39
CA ILE A 67 10.47 -5.15 -3.61
C ILE A 67 10.05 -4.89 -5.05
N ASP A 68 9.29 -3.82 -5.33
CA ASP A 68 8.70 -3.62 -6.66
C ASP A 68 9.79 -3.66 -7.76
N SER A 69 10.99 -3.15 -7.45
CA SER A 69 12.15 -3.18 -8.36
C SER A 69 12.57 -4.61 -8.76
N CYS A 70 12.49 -5.57 -7.82
CA CYS A 70 12.71 -6.99 -8.06
C CYS A 70 11.53 -7.63 -8.81
N ASP A 71 10.29 -7.23 -8.51
CA ASP A 71 9.11 -7.74 -9.22
C ASP A 71 9.07 -7.26 -10.67
N PHE A 72 9.52 -6.04 -10.95
CA PHE A 72 9.72 -5.55 -12.33
C PHE A 72 10.74 -6.42 -13.06
N ALA A 73 11.86 -6.75 -12.41
CA ALA A 73 12.89 -7.60 -12.99
C ALA A 73 12.42 -9.06 -13.20
N ALA A 74 11.45 -9.52 -12.41
CA ALA A 74 10.79 -10.82 -12.55
C ALA A 74 9.71 -10.85 -13.65
N GLY A 75 9.39 -9.71 -14.26
CA GLY A 75 8.37 -9.58 -15.29
C GLY A 75 6.96 -9.37 -14.73
N GLY A 76 6.85 -8.69 -13.58
CA GLY A 76 5.58 -8.33 -12.95
C GLY A 76 4.82 -7.18 -13.62
N ASP A 77 5.36 -6.57 -14.67
CA ASP A 77 4.69 -5.60 -15.55
C ASP A 77 4.48 -6.28 -16.92
N ALA A 78 3.36 -6.98 -17.09
CA ALA A 78 3.11 -7.77 -18.29
C ALA A 78 2.60 -6.91 -19.46
N ASP A 79 1.97 -5.77 -19.15
CA ASP A 79 1.40 -4.87 -20.15
C ASP A 79 2.39 -3.79 -20.63
N GLY A 80 3.51 -3.61 -19.91
CA GLY A 80 4.63 -2.73 -20.22
C GLY A 80 4.33 -1.26 -19.94
N ASN A 81 3.38 -0.96 -19.05
CA ASN A 81 2.94 0.41 -18.77
C ASN A 81 3.81 1.13 -17.72
N GLY A 82 4.76 0.42 -17.10
CA GLY A 82 5.67 0.96 -16.09
C GLY A 82 5.13 0.96 -14.66
N VAL A 83 4.01 0.26 -14.43
CA VAL A 83 3.43 -0.08 -13.12
C VAL A 83 3.38 -1.60 -13.05
N LEU A 84 3.66 -2.21 -11.89
CA LEU A 84 3.48 -3.66 -11.77
C LEU A 84 2.00 -3.98 -11.81
N ASP A 85 1.62 -5.06 -12.50
CA ASP A 85 0.26 -5.57 -12.57
C ASP A 85 -0.33 -5.79 -11.15
N ALA A 86 0.51 -6.22 -10.20
CA ALA A 86 0.12 -6.41 -8.79
C ALA A 86 -0.12 -5.08 -8.04
N CYS A 87 0.48 -3.98 -8.50
CA CYS A 87 0.26 -2.63 -7.99
C CYS A 87 -0.87 -1.89 -8.71
N GLU A 88 -1.46 -2.49 -9.74
CA GLU A 88 -2.53 -1.83 -10.46
C GLU A 88 -3.83 -1.85 -9.67
N PRO A 89 -4.60 -0.75 -9.69
CA PRO A 89 -5.92 -0.75 -9.09
C PRO A 89 -6.80 -1.74 -9.85
N VAL A 90 -7.08 -2.87 -9.20
CA VAL A 90 -8.00 -3.88 -9.72
C VAL A 90 -9.43 -3.36 -9.57
N ALA A 91 -10.26 -3.59 -10.60
CA ALA A 91 -11.67 -3.23 -10.53
C ALA A 91 -12.43 -4.17 -9.57
N PHE A 92 -13.28 -3.59 -8.74
CA PHE A 92 -14.16 -4.32 -7.83
C PHE A 92 -15.50 -3.60 -7.65
N LEU A 93 -16.45 -4.26 -7.02
CA LEU A 93 -17.71 -3.68 -6.59
C LEU A 93 -17.77 -3.70 -5.06
N ARG A 94 -17.77 -2.53 -4.42
CA ARG A 94 -17.78 -2.45 -2.96
C ARG A 94 -19.07 -3.05 -2.41
N GLY A 95 -18.91 -4.01 -1.51
CA GLY A 95 -20.00 -4.81 -0.95
C GLY A 95 -20.28 -6.12 -1.67
N ASP A 96 -19.64 -6.43 -2.81
CA ASP A 96 -19.66 -7.76 -3.44
C ASP A 96 -18.51 -8.61 -2.87
N ILE A 97 -18.75 -9.20 -1.71
CA ILE A 97 -17.77 -9.89 -0.89
C ILE A 97 -17.59 -11.33 -1.37
N ASN A 98 -18.67 -11.94 -1.86
CA ASN A 98 -18.65 -13.30 -2.38
C ASN A 98 -18.25 -13.38 -3.87
N ALA A 99 -18.04 -12.23 -4.53
CA ALA A 99 -17.64 -12.06 -5.92
C ALA A 99 -18.63 -12.71 -6.91
N ASP A 100 -19.94 -12.61 -6.63
CA ASP A 100 -21.00 -13.13 -7.49
C ASP A 100 -21.58 -12.09 -8.46
N GLY A 101 -21.09 -10.85 -8.39
CA GLY A 101 -21.48 -9.72 -9.22
C GLY A 101 -22.68 -8.95 -8.69
N ASN A 102 -23.23 -9.32 -7.52
CA ASN A 102 -24.36 -8.64 -6.90
C ASN A 102 -24.01 -8.25 -5.47
N VAL A 103 -24.50 -7.09 -5.04
CA VAL A 103 -24.42 -6.66 -3.63
C VAL A 103 -25.74 -7.00 -2.96
N ASP A 104 -25.77 -8.12 -2.22
CA ASP A 104 -26.96 -8.63 -1.54
C ASP A 104 -26.69 -9.24 -0.15
N ILE A 105 -27.64 -10.03 0.36
CA ILE A 105 -27.54 -10.63 1.71
C ILE A 105 -26.46 -11.72 1.80
N GLY A 106 -26.04 -12.30 0.68
CA GLY A 106 -24.96 -13.26 0.60
C GLY A 106 -23.62 -12.68 1.04
N ASP A 107 -23.38 -11.40 0.79
CA ASP A 107 -22.13 -10.72 1.08
C ASP A 107 -21.80 -10.55 2.57
N PRO A 108 -22.68 -9.94 3.39
CA PRO A 108 -22.41 -9.87 4.83
C PRO A 108 -22.37 -11.27 5.47
N ILE A 109 -23.07 -12.27 4.91
CA ILE A 109 -22.97 -13.66 5.37
C ILE A 109 -21.58 -14.24 5.06
N ALA A 110 -21.05 -13.99 3.86
CA ALA A 110 -19.72 -14.42 3.47
C ALA A 110 -18.65 -13.79 4.37
N LEU A 111 -18.74 -12.48 4.62
CA LEU A 111 -17.82 -11.78 5.51
C LEU A 111 -17.85 -12.33 6.94
N LEU A 112 -19.04 -12.46 7.53
CA LEU A 112 -19.16 -13.00 8.89
C LEU A 112 -18.71 -14.46 8.98
N SER A 113 -18.91 -15.25 7.91
CA SER A 113 -18.40 -16.62 7.83
C SER A 113 -16.87 -16.65 7.78
N TYR A 114 -16.23 -15.73 7.05
CA TYR A 114 -14.78 -15.57 7.06
C TYR A 114 -14.27 -15.16 8.45
N LEU A 115 -14.85 -14.13 9.06
CA LEU A 115 -14.40 -13.57 10.34
C LEU A 115 -14.56 -14.56 11.51
N PHE A 116 -15.63 -15.34 11.54
CA PHE A 116 -15.98 -16.14 12.72
C PHE A 116 -16.22 -17.64 12.44
N GLY A 117 -16.52 -18.00 11.20
CA GLY A 117 -16.94 -19.35 10.82
C GLY A 117 -15.86 -20.21 10.14
N GLY A 118 -14.68 -19.65 9.87
CA GLY A 118 -13.67 -20.31 9.05
C GLY A 118 -14.09 -20.48 7.59
N GLY A 119 -14.94 -19.57 7.10
CA GLY A 119 -15.36 -19.49 5.71
C GLY A 119 -14.20 -19.14 4.77
N ALA A 120 -14.49 -19.14 3.47
CA ALA A 120 -13.51 -18.73 2.46
C ALA A 120 -13.10 -17.26 2.67
N SER A 121 -11.82 -16.97 2.45
CA SER A 121 -11.32 -15.59 2.41
C SER A 121 -11.99 -14.82 1.28
N PRO A 122 -12.34 -13.53 1.49
CA PRO A 122 -12.76 -12.65 0.39
C PRO A 122 -11.72 -12.66 -0.74
N GLY A 123 -12.18 -12.66 -1.98
CA GLY A 123 -11.29 -12.52 -3.15
C GLY A 123 -10.74 -11.10 -3.29
N CYS A 124 -11.45 -10.12 -2.72
CA CYS A 124 -11.10 -8.71 -2.72
C CYS A 124 -11.41 -8.14 -1.33
N PHE A 125 -10.36 -7.79 -0.57
CA PHE A 125 -10.52 -7.24 0.77
C PHE A 125 -11.04 -5.79 0.72
N ALA A 126 -10.72 -5.05 -0.33
CA ALA A 126 -11.31 -3.73 -0.58
C ALA A 126 -12.83 -3.80 -0.83
N ALA A 127 -13.33 -4.86 -1.46
CA ALA A 127 -14.78 -5.07 -1.62
C ALA A 127 -15.47 -5.38 -0.28
N ALA A 128 -14.77 -6.08 0.61
CA ALA A 128 -15.25 -6.43 1.95
C ALA A 128 -15.15 -5.30 2.98
N ASP A 129 -14.32 -4.28 2.73
CA ASP A 129 -14.26 -3.04 3.51
C ASP A 129 -15.37 -2.08 3.02
N THR A 130 -16.59 -2.33 3.48
CA THR A 130 -17.80 -1.64 3.01
C THR A 130 -17.96 -0.25 3.60
N ASN A 131 -17.34 0.03 4.75
CA ASN A 131 -17.33 1.36 5.35
C ASN A 131 -16.09 2.19 4.97
N ALA A 132 -15.13 1.57 4.27
CA ALA A 132 -13.88 2.16 3.79
C ALA A 132 -13.00 2.71 4.92
N ASP A 133 -12.92 1.99 6.04
CA ASP A 133 -12.09 2.35 7.20
C ASP A 133 -10.73 1.62 7.26
N ALA A 134 -10.40 0.89 6.19
CA ALA A 134 -9.19 0.09 6.01
C ALA A 134 -9.11 -1.14 6.93
N GLN A 135 -10.22 -1.57 7.53
CA GLN A 135 -10.28 -2.78 8.35
C GLN A 135 -11.45 -3.66 7.96
N ASN A 136 -11.18 -4.92 7.62
CA ASN A 136 -12.24 -5.91 7.42
C ASN A 136 -12.72 -6.49 8.75
N ASP A 137 -13.82 -5.96 9.27
CA ASP A 137 -14.36 -6.37 10.56
C ASP A 137 -15.90 -6.43 10.60
N VAL A 138 -16.47 -6.48 11.81
CA VAL A 138 -17.93 -6.58 11.99
C VAL A 138 -18.65 -5.27 11.60
N GLY A 139 -17.96 -4.14 11.65
CA GLY A 139 -18.43 -2.83 11.21
C GLY A 139 -18.82 -2.82 9.75
N ASP A 140 -18.12 -3.57 8.90
CA ASP A 140 -18.47 -3.74 7.50
C ASP A 140 -19.80 -4.48 7.32
N ALA A 141 -19.93 -5.65 7.96
CA ALA A 141 -21.15 -6.42 7.86
C ALA A 141 -22.37 -5.60 8.33
N VAL A 142 -22.21 -4.82 9.40
CA VAL A 142 -23.26 -3.91 9.90
C VAL A 142 -23.55 -2.79 8.90
N THR A 143 -22.52 -2.19 8.31
CA THR A 143 -22.67 -1.09 7.32
C THR A 143 -23.42 -1.58 6.09
N LEU A 144 -23.02 -2.73 5.54
CA LEU A 144 -23.66 -3.32 4.37
C LEU A 144 -25.12 -3.72 4.65
N LEU A 145 -25.40 -4.35 5.80
CA LEU A 145 -26.76 -4.69 6.19
C LEU A 145 -27.63 -3.44 6.38
N SER A 146 -27.08 -2.36 6.94
CA SER A 146 -27.79 -1.10 7.13
C SER A 146 -28.15 -0.45 5.78
N PHE A 147 -27.26 -0.55 4.80
CA PHE A 147 -27.57 -0.12 3.43
C PHE A 147 -28.69 -0.97 2.80
N LEU A 148 -28.59 -2.30 2.90
CA LEU A 148 -29.53 -3.23 2.28
C LEU A 148 -30.95 -3.17 2.86
N PHE A 149 -31.10 -2.94 4.17
CA PHE A 149 -32.40 -3.06 4.85
C PHE A 149 -32.90 -1.77 5.51
N ASP A 150 -32.00 -0.90 5.97
CA ASP A 150 -32.38 0.29 6.73
C ASP A 150 -32.31 1.58 5.91
N GLY A 151 -31.95 1.49 4.62
CA GLY A 151 -31.85 2.63 3.72
C GLY A 151 -30.74 3.61 4.12
N ALA A 152 -29.67 3.10 4.74
CA ALA A 152 -28.46 3.88 4.99
C ALA A 152 -27.84 4.36 3.66
N SER A 153 -26.86 5.26 3.76
CA SER A 153 -26.10 5.70 2.59
C SER A 153 -25.46 4.51 1.88
N PRO A 154 -25.36 4.53 0.53
CA PRO A 154 -24.63 3.51 -0.20
C PRO A 154 -23.16 3.46 0.23
N PRO A 155 -22.49 2.30 0.05
CA PRO A 155 -21.05 2.19 0.25
C PRO A 155 -20.29 3.26 -0.57
N PRO A 156 -19.11 3.70 -0.11
CA PRO A 156 -18.21 4.52 -0.91
C PRO A 156 -17.85 3.86 -2.24
N ASP A 157 -17.41 4.67 -3.20
CA ASP A 157 -16.93 4.16 -4.50
C ASP A 157 -15.91 3.02 -4.32
N PRO A 158 -15.91 1.97 -5.16
CA PRO A 158 -16.73 1.77 -6.35
C PRO A 158 -18.10 1.12 -6.06
N PHE A 159 -19.19 1.87 -6.25
CA PHE A 159 -20.58 1.41 -6.18
C PHE A 159 -21.49 2.43 -6.92
N PRO A 160 -22.58 2.04 -7.62
CA PRO A 160 -23.12 0.69 -7.80
C PRO A 160 -22.49 -0.09 -8.96
N ASP A 161 -21.62 0.56 -9.72
CA ASP A 161 -20.93 -0.05 -10.85
C ASP A 161 -19.53 -0.51 -10.43
N CYS A 162 -19.06 -1.59 -11.03
CA CYS A 162 -17.69 -2.05 -10.89
C CYS A 162 -16.70 -0.95 -11.33
N GLY A 163 -15.63 -0.76 -10.56
CA GLY A 163 -14.61 0.22 -10.89
C GLY A 163 -13.39 0.14 -10.00
N THR A 164 -12.42 1.00 -10.30
CA THR A 164 -11.22 1.19 -9.47
C THR A 164 -11.54 2.18 -8.35
N SER A 165 -11.05 1.92 -7.15
CA SER A 165 -11.12 2.92 -6.07
C SER A 165 -10.05 4.00 -6.21
N ILE A 166 -10.35 5.20 -5.69
CA ILE A 166 -9.40 6.29 -5.50
C ILE A 166 -8.88 6.40 -4.07
N LEU A 167 -9.38 5.55 -3.16
CA LEU A 167 -8.90 5.52 -1.78
C LEU A 167 -7.56 4.78 -1.75
N PHE A 168 -6.57 5.43 -1.15
CA PHE A 168 -5.22 4.88 -1.04
C PHE A 168 -5.19 3.54 -0.31
N ASP A 169 -6.07 3.37 0.68
CA ASP A 169 -6.09 2.18 1.53
C ASP A 169 -6.73 0.96 0.83
N ASP A 170 -7.60 1.15 -0.17
CA ASP A 170 -8.14 0.03 -0.95
C ASP A 170 -7.06 -0.66 -1.79
N LEU A 171 -6.09 0.12 -2.29
CA LEU A 171 -4.93 -0.43 -2.99
C LEU A 171 -4.06 -1.26 -2.03
N GLN A 172 -4.00 -0.87 -0.76
CA GLN A 172 -3.24 -1.60 0.26
C GLN A 172 -3.96 -2.85 0.80
N LEU A 173 -5.29 -2.83 0.84
CA LEU A 173 -6.10 -4.01 1.17
C LEU A 173 -6.01 -5.05 0.06
N GLY A 174 -6.01 -4.58 -1.19
CA GLY A 174 -5.77 -5.39 -2.37
C GLY A 174 -6.94 -6.27 -2.78
N CYS A 175 -6.92 -6.68 -4.05
CA CYS A 175 -7.85 -7.64 -4.62
C CYS A 175 -7.06 -8.67 -5.42
N ALA A 176 -7.06 -9.92 -4.94
CA ALA A 176 -6.31 -11.02 -5.56
C ALA A 176 -6.92 -11.46 -6.89
N VAL A 177 -8.21 -11.17 -7.07
CA VAL A 177 -8.94 -11.37 -8.32
C VAL A 177 -9.82 -10.13 -8.56
N PRO A 178 -10.06 -9.76 -9.82
CA PRO A 178 -11.14 -8.83 -10.15
C PRO A 178 -12.44 -9.34 -9.53
N GLY A 179 -13.10 -8.49 -8.72
CA GLY A 179 -14.39 -8.80 -8.12
C GLY A 179 -15.54 -8.71 -9.12
N CYS A 180 -15.23 -8.30 -10.34
CA CYS A 180 -16.06 -8.11 -11.50
C CYS A 180 -15.14 -8.09 -12.74
#